data_AF-A0A530JWP5-F1
#
_entry.id   AF-A0A530JWP5-F1
#
_cell.length_a   1.000
_cell.length_b   1.000
_cell.length_c   1.000
_cell.angle_alpha   90.00
_cell.angle_beta   90.00
_cell.angle_gamma   90.00
#
_symmetry.space_group_name_H-M   'P 1'
#
loop_
_entity.id
_entity.type
_entity.pdbx_description
1 polymer ?
#
loop_
_entity_poly.entity_id
_entity_poly.type
_entity_poly.pdbx_seq_one_letter_code
_entity_poly.pdbx_strand_id
1 'polypeptide(L)'
;MRRDLLDTFARKLSLDDVVVIEATGNASSAAAVVAPHVKKVVIANPKQVRIIAYAKIKTDTIDASVLAQLYASGFLPEVWIPDEPTQALRRQVTRRNQIVR
;
A
#
# COMPACT_ATOMS: atom_id res chain seq x y z
N MET A 1 3.21 5.88 12.09
CA MET A 1 2.06 4.97 11.86
C MET A 1 1.66 4.36 13.19
N ARG A 2 0.38 4.40 13.57
CA ARG A 2 -0.15 3.73 14.78
C ARG A 2 -0.42 2.26 14.44
N ARG A 3 0.58 1.40 14.67
CA ARG A 3 0.57 0.00 14.21
C ARG A 3 -0.49 -0.84 14.93
N ASP A 4 -0.70 -0.57 16.21
CA ASP A 4 -1.73 -1.12 17.08
C ASP A 4 -3.15 -0.90 16.53
N LEU A 5 -3.45 0.33 16.08
CA LEU A 5 -4.74 0.64 15.49
C LEU A 5 -4.94 -0.03 14.13
N LEU A 6 -3.87 -0.11 13.32
CA LEU A 6 -3.91 -0.80 12.04
C LEU A 6 -4.11 -2.31 12.22
N ASP A 7 -3.47 -2.93 13.21
CA ASP A 7 -3.67 -4.34 13.57
C ASP A 7 -5.12 -4.60 14.00
N THR A 8 -5.66 -3.73 14.87
CA THR A 8 -7.05 -3.80 15.32
C THR A 8 -8.04 -3.66 14.15
N PHE A 9 -7.73 -2.81 13.18
CA PHE A 9 -8.51 -2.69 11.95
C PHE A 9 -8.38 -3.93 11.07
N ALA A 10 -7.16 -4.43 10.84
CA ALA A 10 -6.91 -5.56 9.95
C ALA A 10 -7.65 -6.83 10.41
N ARG A 11 -7.79 -7.03 11.73
CA ARG A 11 -8.57 -8.13 12.31
C ARG A 11 -10.06 -8.11 11.98
N LYS A 12 -10.59 -6.99 11.49
CA LYS A 12 -12.00 -6.87 11.06
C LYS A 12 -12.21 -7.25 9.59
N LEU A 13 -11.12 -7.48 8.84
CA LEU A 13 -11.17 -7.85 7.43
C LEU A 13 -11.36 -9.37 7.27
N SER A 14 -11.74 -9.77 6.07
CA SER A 14 -11.91 -11.17 5.67
C SER A 14 -10.83 -11.59 4.66
N LEU A 15 -10.56 -12.90 4.61
CA LEU A 15 -9.70 -13.53 3.60
C LEU A 15 -10.24 -13.43 2.16
N ASP A 16 -11.46 -12.93 1.97
CA ASP A 16 -12.01 -12.61 0.65
C ASP A 16 -11.71 -11.17 0.20
N ASP A 17 -11.31 -10.29 1.14
CA ASP A 17 -11.09 -8.89 0.85
C ASP A 17 -9.82 -8.67 0.04
N VAL A 18 -9.84 -7.66 -0.82
CA VAL A 18 -8.64 -7.11 -1.44
C VAL A 18 -8.43 -5.69 -0.94
N VAL A 19 -7.23 -5.42 -0.40
CA VAL A 19 -6.89 -4.10 0.14
C VAL A 19 -5.90 -3.40 -0.77
N VAL A 20 -6.24 -2.19 -1.18
CA VAL A 20 -5.37 -1.30 -1.95
C VAL A 20 -4.75 -0.27 -1.01
N ILE A 21 -3.42 -0.12 -1.08
CA ILE A 21 -2.65 0.86 -0.31
C ILE A 21 -1.91 1.77 -1.28
N GLU A 22 -2.04 3.08 -1.13
CA GLU A 22 -1.24 4.02 -1.93
C GLU A 22 0.25 3.93 -1.56
N ALA A 23 1.14 3.92 -2.56
CA ALA A 23 2.58 3.87 -2.35
C ALA A 23 3.10 5.15 -1.68
N THR A 24 3.16 5.12 -0.36
CA THR A 24 3.79 6.12 0.51
C THR A 24 4.96 5.50 1.30
N GLY A 25 5.68 6.30 2.09
CA GLY A 25 6.91 5.86 2.77
C GLY A 25 6.76 4.66 3.71
N ASN A 26 5.55 4.39 4.23
CA ASN A 26 5.26 3.27 5.12
C ASN A 26 4.40 2.18 4.47
N ALA A 27 4.13 2.24 3.16
CA ALA A 27 3.19 1.34 2.48
C ALA A 27 3.56 -0.14 2.66
N SER A 28 4.83 -0.52 2.52
CA SER A 28 5.27 -1.91 2.74
C SER A 28 5.06 -2.37 4.19
N SER A 29 5.24 -1.48 5.16
CA SER A 29 5.00 -1.80 6.57
C SER A 29 3.51 -1.96 6.88
N ALA A 30 2.65 -1.13 6.27
CA ALA A 30 1.20 -1.28 6.39
C ALA A 30 0.72 -2.57 5.70
N ALA A 31 1.23 -2.85 4.50
CA ALA A 31 0.95 -4.08 3.76
C ALA A 31 1.28 -5.34 4.58
N ALA A 32 2.43 -5.36 5.27
CA ALA A 32 2.82 -6.48 6.12
C ALA A 32 1.86 -6.72 7.31
N VAL A 33 1.19 -5.68 7.83
CA VAL A 33 0.18 -5.82 8.90
C VAL A 33 -1.13 -6.37 8.34
N VAL A 34 -1.53 -5.91 7.16
CA VAL A 34 -2.82 -6.27 6.56
C VAL A 34 -2.79 -7.62 5.86
N ALA A 35 -1.69 -7.97 5.18
CA ALA A 35 -1.58 -9.15 4.34
C ALA A 35 -2.03 -10.48 4.97
N PRO A 36 -1.77 -10.77 6.27
CA PRO A 36 -2.25 -12.00 6.90
C PRO A 36 -3.77 -12.11 7.04
N HIS A 37 -4.52 -11.02 6.88
CA HIS A 37 -5.94 -10.93 7.16
C HIS A 37 -6.83 -10.88 5.90
N VAL A 38 -6.22 -10.85 4.70
CA VAL A 38 -6.93 -10.56 3.44
C VAL A 38 -6.47 -11.46 2.31
N LYS A 39 -7.23 -11.51 1.22
CA LYS A 39 -6.88 -12.28 0.02
C LYS A 39 -5.61 -11.76 -0.64
N LYS A 40 -5.53 -10.44 -0.80
CA LYS A 40 -4.46 -9.75 -1.52
C LYS A 40 -4.30 -8.35 -0.97
N VAL A 41 -3.06 -7.91 -0.84
CA VAL A 41 -2.71 -6.49 -0.70
C VAL A 41 -2.09 -6.01 -2.01
N VAL A 42 -2.56 -4.87 -2.50
CA VAL A 42 -2.06 -4.23 -3.71
C VAL A 42 -1.52 -2.86 -3.35
N ILE A 43 -0.32 -2.52 -3.84
CA ILE A 43 0.20 -1.16 -3.68
C ILE A 43 -0.03 -0.40 -4.99
N ALA A 44 -0.72 0.73 -4.91
CA ALA A 44 -1.02 1.58 -6.06
C ALA A 44 0.06 2.65 -6.28
N ASN A 45 0.39 2.96 -7.54
CA ASN A 45 1.32 4.04 -7.87
C ASN A 45 0.60 5.40 -7.83
N PRO A 46 0.85 6.27 -6.83
CA PRO A 46 0.13 7.54 -6.68
C PRO A 46 0.31 8.48 -7.87
N LYS A 47 1.49 8.47 -8.52
CA LYS A 47 1.77 9.34 -9.66
C LYS A 47 0.92 8.96 -10.87
N GLN A 48 0.78 7.66 -11.12
CA GLN A 48 0.01 7.16 -12.26
C GLN A 48 -1.49 7.21 -11.97
N VAL A 49 -1.93 6.91 -10.74
CA VAL A 49 -3.33 7.09 -10.32
C VAL A 49 -3.79 8.52 -10.53
N ARG A 50 -2.97 9.52 -10.15
CA ARG A 50 -3.30 10.94 -10.32
C ARG A 50 -3.50 11.37 -11.79
N ILE A 51 -2.86 10.68 -12.75
CA ILE A 51 -3.03 10.95 -14.19
C ILE A 51 -4.40 10.47 -14.67
N ILE A 52 -4.89 9.36 -14.12
CA ILE A 52 -6.11 8.69 -14.58
C ILE A 52 -7.34 9.19 -13.82
N ALA A 53 -7.18 9.49 -12.53
CA ALA A 53 -8.25 9.92 -11.65
C ALA A 53 -7.90 11.26 -10.99
N TYR A 54 -8.18 12.34 -11.72
CA TYR A 54 -8.08 13.70 -11.17
C TYR A 54 -9.38 14.08 -10.46
N ALA A 55 -9.34 14.14 -9.13
CA ALA A 55 -10.44 14.68 -8.34
C ALA A 55 -10.26 16.18 -8.11
N LYS A 56 -11.31 16.98 -8.37
CA LYS A 56 -11.33 18.42 -8.01
C LYS A 56 -11.32 18.64 -6.49
N ILE A 57 -11.87 17.70 -5.74
CA ILE A 57 -11.91 17.69 -4.28
C ILE A 57 -11.11 16.48 -3.80
N LYS A 58 -10.06 16.73 -3.02
CA LYS A 58 -9.18 15.69 -2.50
C LYS A 58 -9.48 15.43 -1.03
N THR A 59 -10.10 14.29 -0.73
CA THR A 59 -10.29 13.79 0.64
C THR A 59 -9.92 12.32 0.68
N ASP A 60 -9.44 11.85 1.83
CA ASP A 60 -9.00 10.45 1.99
C ASP A 60 -10.11 9.44 1.63
N THR A 61 -11.37 9.76 1.96
CA THR A 61 -12.53 8.91 1.64
C THR A 61 -12.78 8.80 0.13
N ILE A 62 -12.65 9.91 -0.59
CA ILE A 62 -12.82 9.92 -2.05
C ILE A 62 -11.64 9.17 -2.70
N ASP A 63 -10.41 9.45 -2.26
CA ASP A 63 -9.22 8.81 -2.81
C ASP A 63 -9.24 7.29 -2.60
N ALA A 64 -9.63 6.80 -1.41
CA ALA A 64 -9.78 5.38 -1.13
C ALA A 64 -10.84 4.71 -2.03
N SER A 65 -11.97 5.38 -2.25
CA SER A 65 -13.04 4.89 -3.13
C SER A 65 -12.59 4.80 -4.59
N VAL A 66 -11.84 5.79 -5.07
CA VAL A 66 -11.26 5.81 -6.42
C VAL A 66 -10.26 4.65 -6.59
N LEU A 67 -9.38 4.43 -5.62
CA LEU A 67 -8.42 3.31 -5.67
C LEU A 67 -9.14 1.95 -5.74
N ALA A 68 -10.19 1.76 -4.94
CA ALA A 68 -10.98 0.53 -4.97
C ALA A 68 -11.67 0.31 -6.32
N GLN A 69 -12.25 1.37 -6.91
CA GLN A 69 -12.89 1.30 -8.23
C GLN A 69 -11.89 1.03 -9.36
N LEU A 70 -10.71 1.65 -9.32
CA LEU A 70 -9.64 1.40 -10.29
C LEU A 70 -9.16 -0.06 -10.21
N TYR A 71 -9.07 -0.62 -9.01
CA TYR A 71 -8.73 -2.03 -8.85
C TYR A 71 -9.83 -2.93 -9.41
N ALA A 72 -11.09 -2.69 -9.02
CA ALA A 72 -12.24 -3.48 -9.46
C ALA A 72 -12.44 -3.47 -10.98
N SER A 73 -12.05 -2.37 -11.65
CA SER A 73 -12.13 -2.20 -13.10
C SER A 73 -10.88 -2.66 -13.85
N GLY A 74 -9.83 -3.10 -13.16
CA GLY A 74 -8.58 -3.57 -13.78
C GLY A 74 -7.67 -2.46 -14.30
N PHE A 75 -7.93 -1.19 -13.95
CA PHE A 75 -7.15 -0.03 -14.39
C PHE A 75 -6.18 0.51 -13.33
N LEU A 76 -6.07 -0.16 -12.17
CA LEU A 76 -5.15 0.28 -11.12
C LEU A 76 -3.69 0.04 -11.53
N PRO A 77 -2.85 1.08 -11.61
CA PRO A 77 -1.42 0.90 -11.77
C PRO A 77 -0.80 0.36 -10.48
N GLU A 78 -0.46 -0.93 -10.47
CA GLU A 78 0.17 -1.61 -9.34
C GLU A 78 1.69 -1.37 -9.29
N VAL A 79 2.24 -1.29 -8.08
CA VAL A 79 3.68 -1.26 -7.81
C VAL A 79 4.11 -2.64 -7.35
N TRP A 80 5.24 -3.12 -7.88
CA TRP A 80 5.83 -4.36 -7.42
C TRP A 80 6.28 -4.28 -5.95
N ILE A 81 5.87 -5.27 -5.16
CA ILE A 81 6.26 -5.43 -3.77
C ILE A 81 7.26 -6.58 -3.67
N PRO A 82 8.52 -6.31 -3.28
CA PRO A 82 9.49 -7.37 -3.01
C PRO A 82 9.04 -8.25 -1.84
N ASP A 83 9.45 -9.51 -1.87
CA ASP A 83 9.33 -10.44 -0.76
C ASP A 83 10.15 -9.99 0.47
N GLU A 84 9.85 -10.55 1.64
CA GLU A 84 10.46 -10.11 2.90
C GLU A 84 11.99 -10.23 2.93
N PRO A 85 12.62 -11.33 2.44
CA PRO A 85 14.07 -11.39 2.27
C PRO A 85 14.65 -10.23 1.44
N THR A 86 14.05 -9.93 0.29
CA THR A 86 14.47 -8.82 -0.57
C THR A 86 14.25 -7.46 0.10
N GLN A 87 13.15 -7.28 0.83
CA GLN A 87 12.92 -6.06 1.62
C GLN A 87 13.98 -5.88 2.72
N ALA A 88 14.33 -6.94 3.43
CA ALA A 88 15.35 -6.90 4.48
C ALA A 88 16.71 -6.47 3.93
N LEU A 89 17.14 -7.05 2.81
CA LEU A 89 18.39 -6.67 2.14
C LEU A 89 18.37 -5.21 1.68
N ARG A 90 17.25 -4.75 1.09
CA ARG A 90 17.10 -3.33 0.70
C ARG A 90 17.24 -2.39 1.88
N ARG A 91 16.63 -2.71 3.02
CA ARG A 91 16.76 -1.90 4.25
C ARG A 91 18.22 -1.82 4.72
N GLN A 92 18.96 -2.93 4.68
CA GLN A 92 20.38 -2.95 5.04
C GLN A 92 21.23 -2.08 4.10
N VAL A 93 21.03 -2.21 2.77
CA VAL A 93 21.76 -1.40 1.77
C VAL A 93 21.44 0.09 1.92
N THR A 94 20.16 0.45 2.08
CA THR A 94 19.75 1.84 2.33
C THR A 94 20.39 2.40 3.61
N ARG A 95 20.40 1.62 4.69
CA ARG A 95 21.02 2.03 5.96
C ARG A 95 22.52 2.23 5.81
N ARG A 96 23.23 1.32 5.13
CA ARG A 96 24.66 1.48 4.84
C ARG A 96 24.93 2.77 4.05
N ASN A 97 24.13 3.04 3.02
CA ASN A 97 24.30 4.24 2.20
C ASN A 97 24.14 5.54 3.00
N GLN A 98 23.26 5.56 4.01
CA GLN A 98 23.08 6.71 4.91
C GLN A 98 24.22 6.93 5.91
N ILE A 99 25.03 5.91 6.19
CA ILE A 99 26.15 6.00 7.13
C ILE A 99 27.43 6.40 6.39
N VAL A 100 27.59 5.94 5.15
CA VAL A 100 28.80 6.13 4.36
C VAL A 100 28.79 7.42 3.55
N ARG A 101 27.61 7.90 3.13
CA ARG A 101 27.43 9.18 2.43
C ARG A 101 26.88 10.23 3.39
#